data_AF-A0A432T529-F1
#
_entry.id   AF-A0A432T529-F1
#
_cell.length_a   1.000
_cell.length_b   1.000
_cell.length_c   1.000
_cell.angle_alpha   90.00
_cell.angle_beta   90.00
_cell.angle_gamma   90.00
#
_symmetry.space_group_name_H-M   'P 1'
#
loop_
_entity.id
_entity.type
_entity.pdbx_description
1 polymer ?
#
loop_
_entity_poly.entity_id
_entity_poly.type
_entity_poly.pdbx_seq_one_letter_code
_entity_poly.pdbx_strand_id
1 'polypeptide(L)' 'MHNKPQEEELQKYKTKIKQEIKQILEENMRIFDMDIPENDDKKSAILIYTAMQESMEELKLQIDAGKYDFF' A
#
# COMPACT_ATOMS: atom_id res chain seq x y z
N MET A 1 14.09 -22.24 16.40
CA MET A 1 13.43 -20.98 16.80
C MET A 1 11.97 -21.12 16.39
N HIS A 2 11.03 -21.01 17.32
CA HIS A 2 9.60 -20.94 16.99
C HIS A 2 9.35 -19.49 16.52
N ASN A 3 8.84 -19.30 15.32
CA ASN A 3 8.40 -17.97 14.89
C ASN A 3 7.23 -17.53 15.78
N LYS A 4 7.10 -16.23 16.05
CA LYS A 4 5.98 -15.75 16.88
C LYS A 4 4.66 -15.96 16.11
N PRO A 5 3.52 -16.23 16.77
CA PRO A 5 2.24 -16.52 16.10
C PRO A 5 1.84 -15.49 15.01
N GLN A 6 2.19 -14.22 15.21
CA GLN A 6 1.94 -13.13 14.27
C GLN A 6 2.76 -13.26 12.97
N GLU A 7 4.01 -13.73 13.07
CA GLU A 7 4.90 -13.90 11.92
C GLU A 7 4.42 -15.05 11.02
N GLU A 8 3.88 -16.11 11.63
CA GLU A 8 3.30 -17.25 10.92
C GLU A 8 2.01 -16.88 10.19
N GLU A 9 1.10 -16.16 10.86
CA GLU A 9 -0.11 -15.64 10.22
C GLU A 9 0.23 -14.65 9.10
N LEU A 10 1.22 -13.77 9.29
CA LEU A 10 1.65 -12.83 8.24
C LEU A 10 2.10 -13.56 6.97
N GLN A 11 2.76 -14.72 7.06
CA GLN A 11 3.12 -15.48 5.85
C GLN A 11 1.90 -15.91 5.05
N LYS A 12 0.79 -16.25 5.71
CA LYS A 12 -0.47 -16.62 5.05
C LYS A 12 -1.10 -15.43 4.35
N TYR A 13 -1.04 -14.24 4.96
CA TYR A 13 -1.66 -13.04 4.43
C TYR A 13 -0.78 -12.25 3.46
N LYS A 14 0.53 -12.49 3.40
CA LYS A 14 1.49 -11.73 2.57
C LYS A 14 1.08 -11.65 1.10
N THR A 15 0.55 -12.73 0.53
CA THR A 15 0.07 -12.74 -0.86
C THR A 15 -1.14 -11.84 -1.04
N LYS A 16 -2.12 -11.91 -0.13
CA LYS A 16 -3.32 -11.09 -0.15
C LYS A 16 -2.97 -9.59 0.02
N ILE A 17 -2.11 -9.25 0.98
CA ILE A 17 -1.65 -7.87 1.20
C ILE A 17 -0.99 -7.30 -0.06
N LYS A 18 -0.12 -8.08 -0.73
CA LYS A 18 0.49 -7.64 -2.00
C LYS A 18 -0.54 -7.40 -3.11
N GLN A 19 -1.57 -8.22 -3.18
CA GLN A 19 -2.65 -8.05 -4.15
C GLN A 19 -3.45 -6.78 -3.87
N GLU A 20 -3.79 -6.52 -2.61
CA GLU A 20 -4.53 -5.32 -2.20
C GLU A 20 -3.74 -4.04 -2.50
N ILE A 21 -2.43 -4.01 -2.22
CA ILE A 21 -1.56 -2.88 -2.57
C ILE A 21 -1.53 -2.66 -4.08
N LYS A 22 -1.45 -3.74 -4.86
CA LYS A 22 -1.49 -3.67 -6.34
C LYS A 22 -2.81 -3.11 -6.85
N GLN A 23 -3.94 -3.52 -6.26
CA GLN A 23 -5.27 -3.04 -6.61
C GLN A 23 -5.42 -1.54 -6.36
N ILE A 24 -4.86 -1.02 -5.25
CA ILE A 24 -4.87 0.42 -4.97
C ILE A 24 -4.15 1.20 -6.08
N LEU A 25 -2.96 0.75 -6.50
CA LEU A 25 -2.23 1.38 -7.61
C LEU A 25 -3.05 1.35 -8.91
N GLU A 26 -3.59 0.19 -9.28
CA GLU A 26 -4.33 0.00 -10.53
C GLU A 26 -5.63 0.80 -10.58
N GLU A 27 -6.35 0.91 -9.46
CA GLU A 27 -7.58 1.72 -9.39
C GLU A 27 -7.27 3.21 -9.57
N ASN A 28 -6.24 3.72 -8.90
CA ASN A 28 -5.83 5.12 -9.06
C ASN A 28 -5.30 5.42 -10.46
N MET A 29 -4.59 4.46 -11.07
CA MET A 29 -4.16 4.57 -12.47
C MET A 29 -5.35 4.72 -13.42
N ARG A 30 -6.42 3.94 -13.19
CA ARG A 30 -7.65 4.01 -13.98
C ARG A 30 -8.32 5.39 -13.88
N ILE A 31 -8.36 5.95 -12.68
CA ILE A 31 -8.91 7.30 -12.44
C ILE A 31 -8.08 8.34 -13.20
N PHE A 32 -6.75 8.29 -13.11
CA PHE A 32 -5.87 9.22 -13.81
C PHE A 32 -6.03 9.14 -15.33
N ASP A 33 -6.15 7.93 -15.88
CA ASP A 33 -6.37 7.73 -17.32
C ASP A 33 -7.72 8.32 -17.78
N MET A 34 -8.75 8.26 -16.93
CA MET A 34 -10.05 8.88 -17.21
C MET A 34 -10.02 10.42 -17.13
N ASP A 35 -9.27 10.97 -16.16
CA ASP A 35 -9.30 12.39 -15.83
C ASP A 35 -8.28 13.22 -16.62
N ILE A 36 -7.23 12.60 -17.17
CA ILE A 36 -6.12 13.27 -17.84
C ILE A 36 -6.11 12.91 -19.33
N PRO A 37 -6.52 13.83 -20.22
CA PRO A 37 -6.30 13.65 -21.66
C PRO A 37 -4.80 13.50 -21.96
N GLU A 38 -4.46 12.57 -22.87
CA GLU A 38 -3.06 12.28 -23.24
C GLU A 38 -2.19 11.84 -22.03
N ASN A 39 -2.79 11.07 -21.10
CA ASN A 39 -2.12 10.55 -19.91
C ASN A 39 -0.79 9.83 -20.25
N ASP A 40 0.27 10.18 -19.52
CA ASP A 40 1.52 9.41 -19.50
C ASP A 40 1.42 8.38 -18.36
N ASP A 41 1.02 7.16 -18.72
CA ASP A 41 0.81 6.06 -17.77
C ASP A 41 2.01 5.83 -16.85
N LYS A 42 3.23 5.94 -17.39
CA LYS A 42 4.43 5.68 -16.58
C LYS A 42 4.62 6.78 -15.55
N LYS A 43 4.45 8.04 -15.95
CA LYS A 43 4.57 9.18 -15.03
C LYS A 43 3.48 9.12 -13.95
N SER A 44 2.25 8.80 -14.33
CA SER A 44 1.12 8.66 -13.40
C SER A 44 1.36 7.52 -12.40
N ALA A 45 1.85 6.36 -12.85
CA ALA A 45 2.18 5.24 -11.97
C ALA A 45 3.26 5.60 -10.94
N ILE A 46 4.28 6.36 -11.35
CA ILE A 46 5.33 6.84 -10.44
C ILE A 46 4.74 7.77 -9.38
N LEU A 47 3.93 8.75 -9.79
CA LEU A 47 3.32 9.73 -8.86
C LEU A 47 2.40 9.05 -7.84
N ILE A 48 1.54 8.13 -8.30
CA ILE A 48 0.64 7.38 -7.42
C ILE A 48 1.46 6.51 -6.46
N TYR A 49 2.47 5.80 -6.96
CA TYR A 49 3.34 4.99 -6.11
C TYR A 49 4.06 5.84 -5.04
N THR A 50 4.55 7.03 -5.40
CA THR A 50 5.16 7.96 -4.44
C THR A 50 4.17 8.36 -3.34
N ALA A 51 2.93 8.74 -3.69
CA ALA A 51 1.90 9.08 -2.71
C ALA A 51 1.55 7.87 -1.80
N MET A 52 1.53 6.65 -2.35
CA MET A 52 1.34 5.43 -1.57
C MET A 52 2.50 5.22 -0.58
N GLN A 53 3.75 5.47 -0.98
CA GLN A 53 4.91 5.35 -0.09
C GLN A 53 4.86 6.36 1.06
N GLU A 54 4.53 7.62 0.76
CA GLU A 54 4.36 8.66 1.79
C GLU A 54 3.27 8.27 2.80
N SER A 55 2.13 7.77 2.31
CA SER A 55 1.04 7.31 3.16
C SER A 55 1.44 6.10 4.04
N MET A 56 2.24 5.16 3.51
CA MET A 56 2.76 4.04 4.28
C MET A 56 3.75 4.48 5.36
N GLU A 57 4.58 5.50 5.09
CA GLU A 57 5.47 6.08 6.08
C GLU A 57 4.68 6.76 7.21
N GLU A 58 3.62 7.50 6.87
CA GLU A 58 2.73 8.08 7.88
C GLU A 58 2.06 7.00 8.75
N LEU A 59 1.58 5.90 8.16
CA LEU A 59 1.03 4.77 8.91
C LEU A 59 2.09 4.16 9.84
N LYS A 60 3.34 4.04 9.38
CA LYS A 60 4.45 3.57 10.21
C LYS A 60 4.66 4.46 11.42
N LEU A 61 4.69 5.79 11.24
CA LEU A 61 4.80 6.74 12.35
C LEU A 61 3.64 6.59 13.35
N GLN A 62 2.43 6.32 12.86
CA GLN A 62 1.25 6.09 13.71
C GLN A 62 1.34 4.78 14.51
N ILE A 63 1.88 3.72 13.91
CA ILE A 63 2.17 2.44 14.59
C ILE A 63 3.23 2.65 15.67
N ASP A 64 4.33 3.33 15.33
CA ASP A 64 5.42 3.60 16.28
C ASP A 64 4.95 4.50 17.45
N ALA A 65 3.92 5.33 17.23
CA ALA A 65 3.27 6.13 18.25
C ALA A 65 2.22 5.37 19.10
N GLY A 66 2.04 4.06 18.89
CA GLY A 66 1.12 3.22 19.67
C GLY A 66 -0.36 3.42 19.33
N LYS A 67 -0.70 4.05 18.19
CA LYS A 67 -2.12 4.28 17.82
C LYS A 67 -2.93 3.00 17.65
N TYR A 68 -2.27 1.87 17.41
CA TYR A 68 -2.90 0.58 17.13
C TYR A 68 -2.71 -0.46 18.25
N ASP A 69 -2.19 -0.06 19.41
CA ASP A 69 -1.89 -0.99 20.52
C ASP A 69 -3.14 -1.70 21.10
N PHE A 70 -4.33 -1.17 20.82
CA PHE A 70 -5.62 -1.68 21.31
C PHE A 70 -6.65 -1.91 20.19
N PHE A 71 -6.19 -2.13 18.95
CA PHE A 71 -7.04 -2.31 17.77
C PHE A 71 -7.67 -3.71 17.68
#